data_AF-A0A1M4TBJ7-F1
#
_entry.id   AF-A0A1M4TBJ7-F1
#
_cell.length_a   1.000
_cell.length_b   1.000
_cell.length_c   1.000
_cell.angle_alpha   90.00
_cell.angle_beta   90.00
_cell.angle_gamma   90.00
#
_symmetry.space_group_name_H-M   'P 1'
#
loop_
_entity.id
_entity.type
_entity.pdbx_description
1 polymer ?
#
loop_
_entity_poly.entity_id
_entity_poly.type
_entity_poly.pdbx_seq_one_letter_code
_entity_poly.pdbx_strand_id
1 'polypeptide(L)'
;MSSKKINLSTQYVLKALIVFMILILYIISRENFAFKEYKPIISRIYNIGLLSYGIIGLIRKNEEIDESAEKILSKVNKICLNTSIAGLIFLSILLGAPMYREIVIPRDTIGLIMLIILFIIVSLRAVLFYYYDRKGL
;
A
#
# COMPACT_ATOMS: atom_id res chain seq x y z
N MET A 1 -16.38 -19.47 -20.71
CA MET A 1 -15.13 -19.45 -19.91
C MET A 1 -15.50 -19.39 -18.44
N SER A 2 -15.31 -20.49 -17.71
CA SER A 2 -15.52 -20.50 -16.25
C SER A 2 -14.54 -19.53 -15.60
N SER A 3 -15.04 -18.46 -14.98
CA SER A 3 -14.20 -17.51 -14.26
C SER A 3 -13.62 -18.23 -13.03
N LYS A 4 -12.31 -18.51 -13.05
CA LYS A 4 -11.61 -18.93 -11.84
C LYS A 4 -11.79 -17.82 -10.79
N LYS A 5 -12.64 -18.06 -9.78
CA LYS A 5 -12.76 -17.17 -8.61
C LYS A 5 -11.37 -17.08 -7.99
N ILE A 6 -10.87 -15.86 -7.84
CA ILE A 6 -9.54 -15.60 -7.27
C ILE A 6 -9.73 -15.54 -5.75
N ASN A 7 -9.16 -16.49 -5.02
CA ASN A 7 -9.24 -16.50 -3.55
C ASN A 7 -8.85 -15.15 -2.92
N LEU A 8 -9.53 -14.78 -1.83
CA LEU A 8 -9.28 -13.56 -1.06
C LEU A 8 -7.81 -13.35 -0.66
N SER A 9 -7.13 -14.42 -0.23
CA SER A 9 -5.71 -14.38 0.12
C SER A 9 -4.84 -13.96 -1.08
N THR A 10 -5.08 -14.54 -2.25
CA THR A 10 -4.42 -14.18 -3.51
C THR A 10 -4.70 -12.73 -3.89
N GLN A 11 -5.93 -12.23 -3.68
CA GLN A 11 -6.26 -10.83 -3.94
C GLN A 11 -5.46 -9.87 -3.05
N TYR A 12 -5.29 -10.19 -1.75
CA TYR A 12 -4.50 -9.34 -0.85
C TYR A 12 -3.01 -9.35 -1.18
N VAL A 13 -2.45 -10.52 -1.53
CA VAL A 13 -1.05 -10.62 -1.99
C VAL A 13 -0.85 -9.82 -3.28
N LEU A 14 -1.79 -9.91 -4.23
CA LEU A 14 -1.71 -9.16 -5.48
C LEU A 14 -1.76 -7.64 -5.24
N LYS A 15 -2.58 -7.17 -4.29
CA LYS A 15 -2.59 -5.76 -3.88
C LYS A 15 -1.24 -5.33 -3.27
N ALA A 16 -0.63 -6.15 -2.42
CA ALA A 16 0.69 -5.87 -1.86
C ALA A 16 1.78 -5.79 -2.94
N LEU A 17 1.75 -6.70 -3.92
CA LEU A 17 2.66 -6.66 -5.07
C LEU A 17 2.48 -5.42 -5.94
N ILE A 18 1.25 -4.99 -6.19
CA ILE A 18 1.00 -3.74 -6.95
C ILE A 18 1.60 -2.53 -6.22
N VAL A 19 1.36 -2.42 -4.91
CA VAL A 19 1.93 -1.32 -4.11
C VAL A 19 3.46 -1.38 -4.08
N PHE A 20 4.04 -2.59 -4.01
CA PHE A 20 5.49 -2.77 -4.11
C PHE A 20 6.04 -2.29 -5.45
N MET A 21 5.38 -2.61 -6.57
CA MET A 21 5.78 -2.13 -7.90
C MET A 21 5.67 -0.61 -8.01
N ILE A 22 4.62 0.00 -7.44
CA ILE A 22 4.48 1.46 -7.37
C ILE A 22 5.64 2.08 -6.57
N LEU A 23 6.03 1.47 -5.44
CA LEU A 23 7.16 1.92 -4.63
C LEU A 23 8.49 1.85 -5.40
N ILE A 24 8.74 0.75 -6.11
CA ILE A 24 9.93 0.59 -6.96
C ILE A 24 9.96 1.66 -8.06
N LEU A 25 8.85 1.84 -8.79
CA LEU A 25 8.75 2.85 -9.85
C LEU A 25 9.00 4.26 -9.30
N TYR A 26 8.49 4.55 -8.11
CA TYR A 26 8.73 5.82 -7.44
C TYR A 26 10.22 6.04 -7.11
N ILE A 27 10.90 5.04 -6.56
CA ILE A 27 12.34 5.09 -6.26
C ILE A 27 13.16 5.29 -7.54
N ILE A 28 12.86 4.51 -8.59
CA ILE A 28 13.57 4.58 -9.87
C ILE A 28 13.34 5.92 -10.57
N SER A 29 12.15 6.53 -10.42
CA SER A 29 11.84 7.84 -11.02
C SER A 29 12.65 9.01 -10.43
N ARG A 30 13.40 8.77 -9.34
CA ARG A 30 14.21 9.81 -8.68
C ARG A 30 15.53 10.06 -9.41
N GLU A 31 16.00 11.29 -9.31
CA GLU A 31 17.15 11.82 -10.07
C GLU A 31 18.48 11.11 -9.82
N ASN A 32 18.59 10.33 -8.73
CA ASN A 32 19.82 9.61 -8.38
C ASN A 32 19.87 8.17 -8.89
N PHE A 33 18.86 7.71 -9.64
CA PHE A 33 18.84 6.35 -10.21
C PHE A 33 19.20 6.36 -11.70
N ALA A 34 19.85 5.28 -12.17
CA ALA A 34 20.61 5.16 -13.42
C ALA A 34 19.88 5.44 -14.76
N PHE A 35 18.59 5.83 -14.73
CA PHE A 35 17.73 5.96 -15.91
C PHE A 35 17.18 7.38 -16.10
N LYS A 36 18.03 8.41 -15.96
CA LYS A 36 17.63 9.83 -16.07
C LYS A 36 16.89 10.15 -17.37
N GLU A 37 17.29 9.56 -18.49
CA GLU A 37 16.69 9.77 -19.81
C GLU A 37 15.23 9.28 -19.89
N TYR A 38 14.88 8.26 -19.09
CA TYR A 38 13.55 7.67 -19.07
C TYR A 38 12.66 8.22 -17.94
N LYS A 39 13.16 9.14 -17.11
CA LYS A 39 12.43 9.78 -16.01
C LYS A 39 10.99 10.22 -16.39
N PRO A 40 10.74 10.93 -17.51
CA PRO A 40 9.38 11.34 -17.86
C PRO A 40 8.46 10.15 -18.19
N ILE A 41 8.99 9.09 -18.80
CA ILE A 41 8.23 7.88 -19.14
C ILE A 41 7.89 7.10 -17.86
N ILE A 42 8.88 6.89 -16.99
CA ILE A 42 8.72 6.17 -15.72
C ILE A 42 7.73 6.90 -14.81
N SER A 43 7.80 8.23 -14.75
CA SER A 43 6.85 9.06 -13.98
C SER A 43 5.41 8.93 -14.49
N ARG A 44 5.19 8.89 -15.81
CA ARG A 44 3.86 8.63 -16.38
C ARG A 44 3.34 7.25 -16.00
N ILE A 45 4.17 6.22 -16.10
CA ILE A 45 3.81 4.85 -15.73
C ILE A 45 3.45 4.78 -14.23
N TYR A 46 4.24 5.42 -13.37
CA TYR A 46 3.96 5.52 -11.93
C TYR A 46 2.59 6.16 -11.67
N ASN A 47 2.28 7.29 -12.30
CA ASN A 47 1.00 7.99 -12.10
C ASN A 47 -0.19 7.15 -12.59
N ILE A 48 -0.06 6.46 -13.72
CA ILE A 48 -1.08 5.53 -14.23
C ILE A 48 -1.26 4.34 -13.28
N GLY A 49 -0.16 3.79 -12.74
CA GLY A 49 -0.18 2.73 -11.75
C GLY A 49 -0.93 3.14 -10.48
N LEU A 50 -0.69 4.37 -10.00
CA LEU A 50 -1.35 4.90 -8.81
C LEU A 50 -2.85 5.15 -9.03
N LEU A 51 -3.22 5.72 -10.18
CA LEU A 51 -4.62 5.91 -10.57
C LEU A 51 -5.37 4.59 -10.71
N SER A 52 -4.78 3.62 -11.41
CA SER A 52 -5.40 2.30 -11.59
C SER A 52 -5.57 1.57 -10.25
N TYR A 53 -4.60 1.65 -9.34
CA TYR A 53 -4.73 1.10 -7.99
C TYR A 53 -5.89 1.74 -7.22
N GLY A 54 -6.03 3.07 -7.29
CA GLY A 54 -7.15 3.79 -6.68
C GLY A 54 -8.50 3.33 -7.24
N ILE A 55 -8.63 3.23 -8.56
CA ILE A 55 -9.86 2.80 -9.24
C ILE A 55 -10.21 1.34 -8.86
N ILE A 56 -9.24 0.43 -8.88
CA ILE A 56 -9.44 -0.98 -8.47
C ILE A 56 -9.87 -1.06 -7.00
N GLY A 57 -9.35 -0.19 -6.13
CA GLY A 57 -9.75 -0.10 -4.74
C GLY A 57 -11.22 0.30 -4.54
N LEU A 58 -11.75 1.14 -5.44
CA LEU A 58 -13.16 1.58 -5.41
C LEU A 58 -14.13 0.56 -5.99
N ILE A 59 -13.67 -0.27 -6.93
CA ILE A 59 -14.48 -1.35 -7.50
C ILE A 59 -14.59 -2.46 -6.44
N ARG A 60 -15.66 -2.41 -5.64
CA ARG A 60 -16.05 -3.51 -4.74
C ARG A 60 -16.34 -4.76 -5.59
N LYS A 61 -15.48 -5.78 -5.50
CA LYS A 61 -15.85 -7.13 -5.91
C LYS A 61 -16.67 -7.75 -4.79
N ASN A 62 -17.94 -8.00 -5.08
CA ASN A 62 -18.89 -8.74 -4.25
C ASN A 62 -18.51 -10.23 -4.25
N GLU A 63 -17.37 -10.58 -3.67
CA GLU A 63 -17.21 -11.95 -3.21
C GLU A 63 -18.09 -12.12 -1.98
N GLU A 64 -18.90 -13.17 -1.95
CA GLU A 64 -19.56 -13.62 -0.73
C GLU A 64 -18.45 -13.99 0.26
N ILE A 65 -18.21 -13.08 1.19
CA ILE A 65 -17.28 -13.30 2.29
C ILE A 65 -17.97 -14.29 3.21
N ASP A 66 -17.41 -15.50 3.33
CA ASP A 66 -17.87 -16.48 4.30
C ASP A 66 -17.69 -15.94 5.74
N GLU A 67 -18.52 -16.39 6.67
CA GLU A 67 -18.56 -15.88 8.06
C GLU A 67 -17.19 -16.02 8.76
N SER A 68 -16.44 -17.07 8.40
CA SER A 68 -15.06 -17.31 8.81
C SER A 68 -14.11 -16.21 8.34
N ALA A 69 -14.12 -15.90 7.04
CA ALA A 69 -13.32 -14.85 6.43
C ALA A 69 -13.69 -13.46 6.96
N GLU A 70 -14.95 -13.21 7.29
CA GLU A 70 -15.40 -11.95 7.88
C GLU A 70 -14.81 -11.72 9.27
N LYS A 71 -14.81 -12.75 10.12
CA LYS A 71 -14.19 -12.70 11.47
C LYS A 71 -12.68 -12.43 11.39
N ILE A 72 -11.98 -13.12 10.49
CA ILE A 72 -10.56 -12.88 10.22
C ILE A 72 -10.36 -11.43 9.76
N LEU A 73 -11.14 -10.98 8.78
CA LEU A 73 -11.03 -9.64 8.22
C LEU A 73 -11.27 -8.55 9.24
N SER A 74 -12.25 -8.71 10.13
CA SER A 74 -12.51 -7.77 11.22
C SER A 74 -11.28 -7.60 12.12
N LYS A 75 -10.67 -8.72 12.52
CA LYS A 75 -9.45 -8.71 13.36
C LYS A 75 -8.26 -8.08 12.63
N VAL A 76 -8.01 -8.49 11.39
CA VAL A 76 -6.92 -7.96 10.57
C VAL A 76 -7.10 -6.47 10.30
N ASN A 77 -8.31 -6.03 9.95
CA ASN A 77 -8.62 -4.63 9.70
C ASN A 77 -8.41 -3.78 10.94
N LYS A 78 -8.77 -4.27 12.14
CA LYS A 78 -8.50 -3.53 13.39
C LYS A 78 -7.01 -3.30 13.62
N ILE A 79 -6.18 -4.33 13.39
CA ILE A 79 -4.71 -4.22 13.51
C ILE A 79 -4.17 -3.24 12.45
N CYS A 80 -4.60 -3.37 11.21
CA CYS A 80 -4.20 -2.49 10.11
C CYS A 80 -4.62 -1.03 10.39
N LEU A 81 -5.81 -0.79 10.92
CA LEU A 81 -6.30 0.55 11.24
C LEU A 81 -5.49 1.20 12.36
N ASN A 82 -5.16 0.46 13.42
CA ASN A 82 -4.26 0.95 14.48
C ASN A 82 -2.87 1.27 13.93
N THR A 83 -2.36 0.43 13.02
CA THR A 83 -1.06 0.66 12.36
C THR A 83 -1.10 1.90 11.47
N SER A 84 -2.19 2.10 10.72
CA SER A 84 -2.41 3.30 9.91
C SER A 84 -2.43 4.57 10.78
N ILE A 85 -3.15 4.54 11.91
CA ILE A 85 -3.18 5.67 12.86
C ILE A 85 -1.77 5.96 13.39
N ALA A 86 -1.04 4.94 13.83
CA ALA A 86 0.33 5.11 14.31
C ALA A 86 1.25 5.71 13.22
N GLY A 87 1.14 5.23 11.98
CA GLY A 87 1.87 5.77 10.83
C GLY A 87 1.52 7.23 10.53
N LEU A 88 0.23 7.60 10.62
CA LEU A 88 -0.20 8.98 10.43
C LEU A 88 0.30 9.90 11.55
N ILE A 89 0.26 9.47 12.81
CA ILE A 89 0.82 10.23 13.94
C ILE A 89 2.33 10.47 13.73
N PHE A 90 3.06 9.43 13.33
CA PHE A 90 4.48 9.54 13.00
C PHE A 90 4.71 10.57 11.88
N LEU A 91 3.90 10.53 10.82
CA LEU A 91 3.97 11.48 9.71
C LEU A 91 3.67 12.91 10.19
N SER A 92 2.67 13.11 11.03
CA SER A 92 2.33 14.42 11.60
C SER A 92 3.46 15.00 12.44
N ILE A 93 4.15 14.18 13.24
CA ILE A 93 5.33 14.60 14.01
C ILE A 93 6.46 15.03 13.05
N LEU A 94 6.70 14.23 12.01
CA LEU A 94 7.76 14.49 11.04
C LEU A 94 7.50 15.77 10.21
N LEU A 95 6.24 16.01 9.82
CA LEU A 95 5.81 17.21 9.11
C LEU A 95 5.69 18.44 10.01
N GLY A 96 5.44 18.25 11.30
CA GLY A 96 5.42 19.32 12.30
C GLY A 96 6.81 19.70 12.83
N ALA A 97 7.80 18.81 12.69
CA ALA A 97 9.18 19.03 13.12
C ALA A 97 9.86 20.30 12.54
N PRO A 98 9.57 20.76 11.31
CA PRO A 98 10.10 22.02 10.78
C PRO A 98 9.61 23.26 11.56
N MET A 99 8.53 23.18 12.34
CA MET A 99 8.16 24.27 13.27
C MET A 99 9.16 24.43 14.42
N TYR A 100 9.97 23.40 14.69
CA TYR A 100 10.89 23.34 15.83
C TYR A 100 12.37 23.29 15.42
N ARG A 101 12.69 23.07 14.13
CA ARG A 101 14.06 23.07 13.57
C ARG A 101 14.05 23.55 12.11
N GLU A 102 15.12 24.20 11.65
CA GLU A 102 15.33 24.64 10.25
C GLU A 102 15.49 23.50 9.22
N ILE A 103 15.11 22.26 9.56
CA ILE A 103 15.23 21.12 8.65
C ILE A 103 14.01 21.12 7.72
N VAL A 104 14.21 21.63 6.51
CA VAL A 104 13.21 21.56 5.44
C VAL A 104 13.22 20.15 4.85
N ILE A 105 12.18 19.35 5.15
CA ILE A 105 12.00 18.03 4.56
C ILE A 105 11.49 18.20 3.12
N PRO A 106 12.19 17.69 2.09
CA PRO A 106 11.73 17.78 0.71
C PRO A 106 10.38 17.08 0.52
N ARG A 107 9.49 17.67 -0.30
CA ARG A 107 8.19 17.10 -0.67
C ARG A 107 8.31 15.66 -1.15
N ASP A 108 9.34 15.36 -1.92
CA ASP A 108 9.59 14.02 -2.40
C ASP A 108 9.81 13.05 -1.22
N THR A 109 10.65 13.39 -0.25
CA THR A 109 10.90 12.54 0.92
C THR A 109 9.61 12.22 1.69
N ILE A 110 8.68 13.18 1.80
CA ILE A 110 7.36 12.96 2.40
C ILE A 110 6.58 11.92 1.57
N GLY A 111 6.55 12.05 0.24
CA GLY A 111 5.91 11.09 -0.65
C GLY A 111 6.48 9.67 -0.54
N LEU A 112 7.80 9.54 -0.38
CA LEU A 112 8.45 8.24 -0.13
C LEU A 112 7.95 7.61 1.17
N ILE A 113 7.96 8.39 2.25
CA ILE A 113 7.55 7.90 3.58
C ILE A 113 6.08 7.47 3.55
N MET A 114 5.20 8.24 2.89
CA MET A 114 3.80 7.86 2.71
C MET A 114 3.65 6.53 1.94
N LEU A 115 4.40 6.34 0.85
CA LEU A 115 4.37 5.09 0.07
C LEU A 115 4.92 3.91 0.88
N ILE A 116 5.94 4.11 1.70
CA ILE A 116 6.48 3.07 2.60
C ILE A 116 5.42 2.67 3.64
N ILE A 117 4.77 3.64 4.29
CA ILE A 117 3.69 3.37 5.25
C ILE A 117 2.57 2.58 4.58
N LEU A 118 2.14 3.00 3.37
CA LEU A 118 1.13 2.29 2.59
C LEU A 118 1.56 0.84 2.29
N PHE A 119 2.81 0.63 1.86
CA PHE A 119 3.34 -0.69 1.58
C PHE A 119 3.36 -1.59 2.83
N ILE A 120 3.75 -1.06 3.99
CA ILE A 120 3.72 -1.78 5.27
C ILE A 120 2.29 -2.22 5.59
N ILE A 121 1.29 -1.33 5.49
CA ILE A 121 -0.10 -1.65 5.84
C ILE A 121 -0.68 -2.71 4.91
N VAL A 122 -0.47 -2.58 3.60
CA VAL A 122 -1.01 -3.54 2.62
C VAL A 122 -0.33 -4.90 2.74
N SER A 123 0.97 -4.93 2.98
CA SER A 123 1.72 -6.18 3.21
C SER A 123 1.29 -6.84 4.53
N LEU A 124 1.16 -6.06 5.61
CA LEU A 124 0.69 -6.54 6.90
C LEU A 124 -0.70 -7.18 6.78
N ARG A 125 -1.62 -6.54 6.04
CA ARG A 125 -2.95 -7.10 5.77
C ARG A 125 -2.86 -8.45 5.07
N ALA A 126 -2.03 -8.56 4.02
CA ALA A 126 -1.87 -9.80 3.27
C ALA A 126 -1.28 -10.93 4.14
N VAL A 127 -0.23 -10.64 4.90
CA VAL A 127 0.44 -11.61 5.79
C VAL A 127 -0.49 -12.07 6.90
N LEU A 128 -1.16 -11.13 7.60
CA LEU A 128 -2.06 -11.48 8.70
C LEU A 128 -3.27 -12.28 8.20
N PHE A 129 -3.86 -11.88 7.06
CA PHE A 129 -4.99 -12.61 6.49
C PHE A 129 -4.57 -14.04 6.13
N TYR A 130 -3.45 -14.21 5.43
CA TYR A 130 -2.92 -15.55 5.10
C TYR A 130 -2.61 -16.40 6.33
N TYR A 131 -2.06 -15.77 7.39
CA TYR A 131 -1.73 -16.45 8.63
C TYR A 131 -2.96 -16.97 9.38
N TYR A 132 -4.00 -16.14 9.53
CA TYR A 132 -5.23 -16.54 10.22
C TYR A 132 -6.06 -17.53 9.39
N ASP A 133 -6.13 -17.32 8.07
CA ASP A 133 -6.80 -18.22 7.11
C ASP A 133 -6.19 -19.63 7.16
N ARG A 134 -4.86 -19.75 7.16
CA ARG A 134 -4.18 -21.06 7.30
C ARG A 134 -4.38 -21.72 8.66
N LYS A 135 -4.64 -20.96 9.71
CA LYS A 135 -4.85 -21.49 11.06
C LYS A 135 -6.30 -21.85 11.35
N GLY A 136 -7.25 -21.55 10.44
CA GLY A 136 -8.67 -21.75 10.66
C GLY A 136 -9.21 -20.98 11.86
N LEU A 137 -8.59 -19.84 12.18
CA LEU A 137 -8.93 -18.96 13.32
C LEU A 137 -9.87 -17.84 12.93
#